data_AF-A0A9E2JKM2-F1
#
_entry.id   AF-A0A9E2JKM2-F1
#
_cell.length_a   1.000
_cell.length_b   1.000
_cell.length_c   1.000
_cell.angle_alpha   90.00
_cell.angle_beta   90.00
_cell.angle_gamma   90.00
#
_symmetry.space_group_name_H-M   'P 1'
#
loop_
_entity.id
_entity.type
_entity.pdbx_description
1 polymer ?
#
loop_
_entity_poly.entity_id
_entity_poly.type
_entity_poly.pdbx_seq_one_letter_code
_entity_poly.pdbx_strand_id
1 'polypeptide(L)'
;MDTRNPFGYDQVDNAWAAKNIVVDHQLTFIGMPAKANSGIYIGPAYYYFIAFFYWLTNLNPIASGIAAGVTSIFTFWVIFFVSRKMFSKEVALIAVIINTFTMQSIAFDRVQVPINFIPAISLLIFYFLYKIIQGNAKYIPILALLVGFFFNIHFTAIFFPIIIALSLPFFPKKKETIKYFLIAIPAFLIWVLPSTISEFQKKTDYSSFGSYLELNYHGFHLRRVFQLAEDGLIQFNMYLFNEKLNWLKFVSIPIFFLVYLYKSVSRKKLLFCYLVILWFIVPWFGFATYSGEITDYYFSINRFIALMI
;
A
#
# COMPACT_ATOMS: atom_id res chain seq x y z
N MET A 1 -7.57 26.06 -14.11
CA MET A 1 -6.55 25.18 -13.51
C MET A 1 -5.58 26.09 -12.79
N ASP A 2 -5.61 26.12 -11.45
CA ASP A 2 -4.56 26.83 -10.71
C ASP A 2 -3.21 26.19 -11.04
N THR A 3 -2.26 27.02 -11.46
CA THR A 3 -0.92 26.61 -11.92
C THR A 3 0.02 26.29 -10.76
N ARG A 4 -0.48 26.25 -9.53
CA ARG A 4 0.30 26.10 -8.30
C ARG A 4 0.19 24.67 -7.78
N ASN A 5 1.28 24.19 -7.22
CA ASN A 5 1.31 22.93 -6.49
C ASN A 5 0.26 22.96 -5.35
N PRO A 6 -0.66 21.99 -5.25
CA PRO A 6 -1.66 21.97 -4.20
C PRO A 6 -1.01 21.98 -2.81
N PHE A 7 -1.34 23.00 -2.03
CA PHE A 7 -0.85 23.17 -0.66
C PHE A 7 -2.04 23.43 0.26
N GLY A 8 -2.74 22.36 0.59
CA GLY A 8 -3.96 22.39 1.40
C GLY A 8 -3.71 22.01 2.85
N TYR A 9 -4.80 21.69 3.56
CA TYR A 9 -4.81 21.33 4.97
C TYR A 9 -3.77 20.24 5.31
N ASP A 10 -3.77 19.13 4.58
CA ASP A 10 -2.83 18.03 4.81
C ASP A 10 -1.37 18.46 4.62
N GLN A 11 -1.06 19.31 3.64
CA GLN A 11 0.31 19.79 3.40
C GLN A 11 0.75 20.78 4.48
N VAL A 12 -0.17 21.58 5.02
CA VAL A 12 0.09 22.48 6.16
C VAL A 12 0.43 21.66 7.41
N ASP A 13 -0.36 20.64 7.73
CA ASP A 13 -0.11 19.74 8.88
C ASP A 13 1.25 19.05 8.76
N ASN A 14 1.57 18.56 7.56
CA ASN A 14 2.86 17.97 7.23
C ASN A 14 4.02 18.97 7.38
N ALA A 15 3.84 20.23 6.96
CA ALA A 15 4.85 21.27 7.11
C ALA A 15 5.11 21.60 8.59
N TRP A 16 4.07 21.63 9.43
CA TRP A 16 4.22 21.83 10.88
C TRP A 16 4.94 20.65 11.55
N ALA A 17 4.58 19.42 11.21
CA ALA A 17 5.29 18.24 11.68
C ALA A 17 6.78 18.28 11.29
N ALA A 18 7.07 18.67 10.04
CA ALA A 18 8.44 18.86 9.57
C ALA A 18 9.18 19.97 10.34
N LYS A 19 8.54 21.13 10.59
CA LYS A 19 9.13 22.23 11.39
C LYS A 19 9.48 21.75 12.79
N ASN A 20 8.58 21.03 13.46
CA ASN A 20 8.81 20.53 14.82
C ASN A 20 10.02 19.58 14.87
N ILE A 21 10.18 18.74 13.86
CA ILE A 21 11.32 17.82 13.74
C ILE A 21 12.62 18.60 13.44
N VAL A 22 12.59 19.52 12.48
CA VAL A 22 13.80 20.18 11.94
C VAL A 22 14.31 21.31 12.84
N VAL A 23 13.41 22.14 13.37
CA VAL A 23 13.74 23.34 14.15
C VAL A 23 13.69 23.07 15.64
N ASP A 24 12.60 22.44 16.10
CA ASP A 24 12.39 22.25 17.54
C ASP A 24 13.04 20.95 18.06
N HIS A 25 13.62 20.15 17.16
CA HIS A 25 14.23 18.86 17.44
C HIS A 25 13.29 17.89 18.19
N GLN A 26 11.98 18.03 17.94
CA GLN A 26 10.94 17.19 18.52
C GLN A 26 10.69 15.98 17.63
N LEU A 27 11.41 14.88 17.92
CA LEU A 27 11.16 13.60 17.26
C LEU A 27 9.81 13.03 17.70
N THR A 28 9.07 12.48 16.74
CA THR A 28 7.74 11.89 16.98
C THR A 28 7.77 10.39 16.81
N PHE A 29 7.06 9.69 17.68
CA PHE A 29 6.87 8.24 17.61
C PHE A 29 5.55 7.86 16.92
N ILE A 30 4.71 8.84 16.59
CA ILE A 30 3.46 8.67 15.85
C ILE A 30 3.40 9.60 14.63
N GLY A 31 2.73 9.14 13.58
CA GLY A 31 2.46 9.89 12.37
C GLY A 31 1.09 10.53 12.39
N MET A 32 0.50 10.65 11.20
CA MET A 32 -0.83 11.19 10.98
C MET A 32 -1.90 10.32 11.67
N PRO A 33 -3.06 10.87 12.05
CA PRO A 33 -4.19 10.05 12.46
C PRO A 33 -4.56 9.10 11.30
N ALA A 34 -4.67 7.80 11.59
CA ALA A 34 -5.02 6.79 10.59
C ALA A 34 -6.42 7.02 10.02
N LYS A 35 -7.30 7.61 10.84
CA LYS A 35 -8.62 8.12 10.48
C LYS A 35 -8.97 9.29 11.40
N ALA A 36 -9.60 10.33 10.85
CA ALA A 36 -10.03 11.49 11.62
C ALA A 36 -10.87 11.05 12.84
N ASN A 37 -10.61 11.67 14.01
CA ASN A 37 -11.31 11.42 15.27
C ASN A 37 -11.27 9.97 15.79
N SER A 38 -10.38 9.11 15.26
CA SER A 38 -10.27 7.71 15.71
C SER A 38 -9.38 7.48 16.93
N GLY A 39 -8.49 8.43 17.25
CA GLY A 39 -7.44 8.25 18.27
C GLY A 39 -6.32 7.28 17.85
N ILE A 40 -6.42 6.66 16.67
CA ILE A 40 -5.37 5.82 16.07
C ILE A 40 -4.49 6.66 15.18
N TYR A 41 -3.18 6.42 15.28
CA TYR A 41 -2.17 7.05 14.46
C TYR A 41 -1.39 5.98 13.71
N ILE A 42 -1.00 6.27 12.47
CA ILE A 42 0.02 5.48 11.76
C ILE A 42 1.40 5.76 12.35
N GLY A 43 2.41 5.00 11.95
CA GLY A 43 3.79 5.27 12.34
C GLY A 43 4.36 6.57 11.73
N PRO A 44 5.50 7.06 12.25
CA PRO A 44 6.02 8.40 11.92
C PRO A 44 6.85 8.47 10.63
N ALA A 45 7.06 7.36 9.91
CA ALA A 45 7.99 7.30 8.78
C ALA A 45 7.73 8.37 7.72
N TYR A 46 6.46 8.67 7.42
CA TYR A 46 6.11 9.69 6.45
C TYR A 46 6.54 11.10 6.89
N TYR A 47 6.40 11.44 8.19
CA TYR A 47 6.87 12.71 8.73
C TYR A 47 8.39 12.87 8.63
N TYR A 48 9.15 11.81 8.85
CA TYR A 48 10.60 11.85 8.64
C TYR A 48 10.97 12.00 7.16
N PHE A 49 10.24 11.33 6.26
CA PHE A 49 10.42 11.48 4.82
C PHE A 49 10.21 12.93 4.37
N ILE A 50 9.10 13.57 4.78
CA ILE A 50 8.84 14.97 4.41
C ILE A 50 9.81 15.94 5.10
N ALA A 51 10.16 15.71 6.37
CA ALA A 51 11.05 16.58 7.14
C ALA A 51 12.42 16.72 6.48
N PHE A 52 12.91 15.65 5.85
CA PHE A 52 14.14 15.70 5.05
C PHE A 52 14.06 16.73 3.92
N PHE A 53 12.97 16.80 3.16
CA PHE A 53 12.82 17.77 2.06
C PHE A 53 12.61 19.21 2.57
N TYR A 54 11.87 19.37 3.67
CA TYR A 54 11.72 20.67 4.32
C TYR A 54 13.05 21.17 4.87
N TRP A 55 13.88 20.30 5.44
CA TRP A 55 15.25 20.65 5.85
C TRP A 55 16.11 21.10 4.66
N LEU A 56 16.11 20.36 3.55
CA LEU A 56 16.88 20.72 2.34
C LEU A 56 16.50 22.07 1.72
N THR A 57 15.27 22.51 1.92
CA THR A 57 14.71 23.73 1.30
C THR A 57 14.58 24.88 2.29
N ASN A 58 15.16 24.77 3.50
CA ASN A 58 15.03 25.76 4.58
C ASN A 58 13.56 26.07 4.91
N LEU A 59 12.76 25.01 5.06
CA LEU A 59 11.32 25.02 5.33
C LEU A 59 10.44 25.69 4.27
N ASN A 60 10.98 25.93 3.07
CA ASN A 60 10.18 26.49 1.98
C ASN A 60 9.06 25.49 1.56
N PRO A 61 7.80 25.92 1.41
CA PRO A 61 6.69 25.07 0.98
C PRO A 61 6.90 24.31 -0.34
N ILE A 62 7.85 24.74 -1.18
CA ILE A 62 8.28 23.99 -2.37
C ILE A 62 8.73 22.56 -2.06
N ALA A 63 9.19 22.29 -0.82
CA ALA A 63 9.51 20.96 -0.32
C ALA A 63 8.40 19.94 -0.60
N SER A 64 7.14 20.36 -0.44
CA SER A 64 5.97 19.52 -0.66
C SER A 64 5.94 18.97 -2.09
N GLY A 65 6.16 19.83 -3.09
CA GLY A 65 6.19 19.44 -4.50
C GLY A 65 7.40 18.59 -4.88
N ILE A 66 8.56 18.89 -4.29
CA ILE A 66 9.77 18.09 -4.48
C ILE A 66 9.56 16.69 -3.91
N ALA A 67 9.00 16.57 -2.70
CA ALA A 67 8.70 15.29 -2.08
C ALA A 67 7.70 14.47 -2.92
N ALA A 68 6.62 15.10 -3.42
CA ALA A 68 5.66 14.45 -4.31
C ALA A 68 6.31 13.96 -5.62
N GLY A 69 7.17 14.78 -6.23
CA GLY A 69 7.93 14.41 -7.42
C GLY A 69 8.87 13.23 -7.19
N VAL A 70 9.58 13.20 -6.06
CA VAL A 70 10.44 12.06 -5.68
C VAL A 70 9.63 10.79 -5.45
N THR A 71 8.49 10.87 -4.78
CA THR A 71 7.56 9.74 -4.62
C THR A 71 7.05 9.23 -5.97
N SER A 72 6.80 10.12 -6.93
CA SER A 72 6.37 9.76 -8.29
C SER A 72 7.47 9.05 -9.08
N ILE A 73 8.71 9.55 -9.01
CA ILE A 73 9.88 8.89 -9.64
C ILE A 73 10.07 7.48 -9.04
N PHE A 74 9.98 7.36 -7.71
CA PHE A 74 10.03 6.07 -7.03
C PHE A 74 8.93 5.14 -7.54
N THR A 75 7.70 5.64 -7.69
CA THR A 75 6.56 4.89 -8.21
C THR A 75 6.80 4.38 -9.63
N PHE A 76 7.26 5.22 -10.56
CA PHE A 76 7.60 4.80 -11.92
C PHE A 76 8.71 3.75 -11.93
N TRP A 77 9.73 3.92 -11.08
CA TRP A 77 10.80 2.94 -10.92
C TRP A 77 10.26 1.59 -10.44
N VAL A 78 9.37 1.58 -9.44
CA VAL A 78 8.75 0.34 -8.93
C VAL A 78 7.92 -0.36 -10.00
N ILE A 79 7.06 0.37 -10.71
CA ILE A 79 6.24 -0.18 -11.81
C ILE A 79 7.16 -0.81 -12.86
N PHE A 80 8.19 -0.08 -13.30
CA PHE A 80 9.14 -0.59 -14.29
C PHE A 80 9.89 -1.82 -13.78
N PHE A 81 10.44 -1.75 -12.57
CA PHE A 81 11.25 -2.81 -11.98
C PHE A 81 10.45 -4.11 -11.82
N VAL A 82 9.26 -4.05 -11.21
CA VAL A 82 8.44 -5.24 -10.95
C VAL A 82 7.90 -5.80 -12.27
N SER A 83 7.30 -4.97 -13.13
CA SER A 83 6.74 -5.42 -14.40
C SER A 83 7.81 -6.09 -15.27
N ARG A 84 9.02 -5.54 -15.33
CA ARG A 84 10.15 -6.12 -16.06
C ARG A 84 10.58 -7.47 -15.50
N LYS A 85 10.58 -7.62 -14.17
CA LYS A 85 10.98 -8.87 -13.50
C LYS A 85 9.91 -9.96 -13.59
N MET A 86 8.64 -9.58 -13.70
CA MET A 86 7.51 -10.49 -13.75
C MET A 86 7.15 -10.91 -15.18
N PHE A 87 7.27 -9.99 -16.14
CA PHE A 87 6.88 -10.17 -17.54
C PHE A 87 8.07 -9.89 -18.47
N SER A 88 8.15 -8.71 -19.08
CA SER A 88 9.22 -8.31 -20.00
C SER A 88 9.49 -6.81 -19.92
N LYS A 89 10.55 -6.34 -20.59
CA LYS A 89 10.90 -4.92 -20.65
C LYS A 89 9.81 -4.11 -21.36
N GLU A 90 9.21 -4.68 -22.40
CA GLU A 90 8.16 -4.06 -23.21
C GLU A 90 6.90 -3.84 -22.37
N VAL A 91 6.46 -4.87 -21.64
CA VAL A 91 5.33 -4.77 -20.69
C VAL A 91 5.60 -3.70 -19.63
N ALA A 92 6.83 -3.62 -19.12
CA ALA A 92 7.20 -2.61 -18.14
C ALA A 92 7.13 -1.18 -18.69
N LEU A 93 7.60 -0.96 -19.92
CA LEU A 93 7.50 0.35 -20.58
C LEU A 93 6.04 0.74 -20.82
N ILE A 94 5.22 -0.20 -21.31
CA ILE A 94 3.78 0.02 -21.51
C ILE A 94 3.09 0.37 -20.19
N ALA A 95 3.34 -0.37 -19.12
CA ALA A 95 2.76 -0.10 -17.80
C ALA A 95 3.14 1.29 -17.27
N VAL A 96 4.40 1.71 -17.40
CA VAL A 96 4.83 3.06 -17.03
C VAL A 96 4.14 4.12 -17.88
N ILE A 97 4.03 3.92 -19.19
CA ILE A 97 3.33 4.86 -20.10
C ILE A 97 1.86 5.00 -19.68
N ILE A 98 1.14 3.88 -19.50
CA ILE A 98 -0.27 3.91 -19.07
C ILE A 98 -0.40 4.68 -17.74
N ASN A 99 0.44 4.36 -16.74
CA ASN A 99 0.39 5.06 -15.46
C ASN A 99 0.71 6.56 -15.60
N THR A 100 1.66 6.94 -16.46
CA THR A 100 2.08 8.33 -16.66
C THR A 100 0.94 9.19 -17.25
N PHE A 101 0.13 8.62 -18.15
CA PHE A 101 -0.94 9.34 -18.84
C PHE A 101 -2.33 9.15 -18.21
N THR A 102 -2.43 8.37 -17.13
CA THR A 102 -3.69 8.19 -16.41
C THR A 102 -3.98 9.43 -15.56
N MET A 103 -5.12 10.09 -15.79
CA MET A 103 -5.47 11.35 -15.11
C MET A 103 -5.44 11.26 -13.59
N GLN A 104 -5.90 10.15 -13.03
CA GLN A 104 -5.86 9.93 -11.58
C GLN A 104 -4.43 9.77 -11.06
N SER A 105 -3.54 9.11 -11.79
CA SER A 105 -2.10 9.07 -11.46
C SER A 105 -1.51 10.47 -11.45
N ILE A 106 -1.76 11.25 -12.49
CA ILE A 106 -1.27 12.63 -12.60
C ILE A 106 -1.75 13.49 -11.43
N ALA A 107 -2.99 13.31 -10.98
CA ALA A 107 -3.53 14.03 -9.83
C ALA A 107 -2.79 13.67 -8.52
N PHE A 108 -2.55 12.38 -8.26
CA PHE A 108 -1.82 11.93 -7.07
C PHE A 108 -0.34 12.30 -7.11
N ASP A 109 0.33 12.15 -8.26
CA ASP A 109 1.76 12.38 -8.46
C ASP A 109 2.18 13.83 -8.14
N ARG A 110 1.24 14.77 -8.20
CA ARG A 110 1.46 16.20 -7.94
C ARG A 110 1.17 16.63 -6.51
N VAL A 111 0.61 15.77 -5.67
CA VAL A 111 0.18 16.13 -4.31
C VAL A 111 1.00 15.36 -3.29
N GLN A 112 1.48 16.06 -2.27
CA GLN A 112 2.26 15.45 -1.19
C GLN A 112 1.33 14.79 -0.17
N VAL A 113 1.11 13.48 -0.33
CA VAL A 113 0.33 12.65 0.60
C VAL A 113 0.97 11.27 0.81
N PRO A 114 0.83 10.66 2.00
CA PRO A 114 1.35 9.32 2.28
C PRO A 114 0.71 8.25 1.39
N ILE A 115 -0.54 8.47 0.95
CA ILE A 115 -1.33 7.57 0.11
C ILE A 115 -0.60 7.21 -1.19
N ASN A 116 0.26 8.09 -1.71
CA ASN A 116 1.02 7.86 -2.94
C ASN A 116 1.98 6.67 -2.84
N PHE A 117 2.41 6.30 -1.64
CA PHE A 117 3.26 5.12 -1.43
C PHE A 117 2.49 3.80 -1.46
N ILE A 118 1.16 3.81 -1.21
CA ILE A 118 0.34 2.59 -1.06
C ILE A 118 0.48 1.67 -2.29
N PRO A 119 0.26 2.13 -3.53
CA PRO A 119 0.34 1.25 -4.70
C PRO A 119 1.75 0.68 -4.93
N ALA A 120 2.78 1.52 -4.79
CA ALA A 120 4.17 1.15 -5.08
C ALA A 120 4.70 0.14 -4.04
N ILE A 121 4.53 0.41 -2.75
CA ILE A 121 5.00 -0.50 -1.70
C ILE A 121 4.18 -1.80 -1.74
N SER A 122 2.87 -1.74 -2.02
CA SER A 122 2.06 -2.95 -2.20
C SER A 122 2.55 -3.82 -3.36
N LEU A 123 2.92 -3.21 -4.50
CA LEU A 123 3.47 -3.96 -5.64
C LEU A 123 4.82 -4.61 -5.31
N LEU A 124 5.67 -3.96 -4.51
CA LEU A 124 6.92 -4.56 -4.02
C LEU A 124 6.63 -5.73 -3.07
N ILE A 125 5.67 -5.58 -2.15
CA ILE A 125 5.22 -6.66 -1.25
C ILE A 125 4.71 -7.85 -2.06
N PHE A 126 3.85 -7.61 -3.06
CA PHE A 126 3.37 -8.63 -3.99
C PHE A 126 4.53 -9.36 -4.68
N TYR A 127 5.48 -8.61 -5.24
CA TYR A 127 6.64 -9.17 -5.94
C TYR A 127 7.50 -10.05 -5.02
N PHE A 128 7.87 -9.57 -3.83
CA PHE A 128 8.72 -10.33 -2.92
C PHE A 128 8.00 -11.52 -2.31
N LEU A 129 6.71 -11.40 -1.98
CA LEU A 129 5.89 -12.54 -1.55
C LEU A 129 5.81 -13.59 -2.64
N TYR A 130 5.60 -13.18 -3.90
CA TYR A 130 5.66 -14.07 -5.05
C TYR A 130 7.02 -14.78 -5.15
N LYS A 131 8.15 -14.08 -4.97
CA LYS A 131 9.48 -14.72 -4.96
C LYS A 131 9.64 -15.74 -3.84
N ILE A 132 9.06 -15.49 -2.66
CA ILE A 132 9.12 -16.40 -1.51
C ILE A 132 8.33 -17.68 -1.79
N ILE A 133 7.08 -17.57 -2.25
CA ILE A 133 6.24 -18.75 -2.57
C ILE A 133 6.76 -19.56 -3.78
N GLN A 134 7.64 -18.96 -4.59
CA GLN A 134 8.41 -19.67 -5.64
C GLN A 134 9.66 -20.40 -5.11
N GLY A 135 9.93 -20.38 -3.80
CA GLY A 135 11.06 -21.10 -3.21
C GLY A 135 12.18 -20.25 -2.64
N ASN A 136 12.12 -18.91 -2.75
CA ASN A 136 13.26 -18.03 -2.42
C ASN A 136 13.10 -17.33 -1.06
N ALA A 137 13.46 -18.06 0.00
CA ALA A 137 13.31 -17.61 1.39
C ALA A 137 14.12 -16.35 1.75
N LYS A 138 15.19 -16.02 1.01
CA LYS A 138 16.05 -14.87 1.31
C LYS A 138 15.35 -13.52 1.24
N TYR A 139 14.18 -13.47 0.62
CA TYR A 139 13.37 -12.26 0.51
C TYR A 139 12.43 -12.04 1.70
N ILE A 140 12.32 -13.00 2.63
CA ILE A 140 11.47 -12.88 3.83
C ILE A 140 11.82 -11.62 4.66
N PRO A 141 13.10 -11.25 4.90
CA PRO A 141 13.43 -10.03 5.63
C PRO A 141 13.01 -8.76 4.88
N ILE A 142 13.16 -8.74 3.56
CA ILE A 142 12.74 -7.59 2.73
C ILE A 142 11.22 -7.46 2.74
N LEU A 143 10.48 -8.57 2.66
CA LEU A 143 9.03 -8.58 2.80
C LEU A 143 8.61 -7.99 4.16
N ALA A 144 9.25 -8.42 5.25
CA ALA A 144 8.96 -7.94 6.60
C ALA A 144 9.25 -6.44 6.76
N LEU A 145 10.37 -5.96 6.21
CA LEU A 145 10.72 -4.53 6.19
C LEU A 145 9.65 -3.71 5.43
N LEU A 146 9.22 -4.17 4.25
CA LEU A 146 8.21 -3.47 3.45
C LEU A 146 6.84 -3.46 4.11
N VAL A 147 6.41 -4.58 4.72
CA VAL A 147 5.14 -4.65 5.44
C VAL A 147 5.17 -3.75 6.68
N GLY A 148 6.26 -3.76 7.46
CA GLY A 148 6.44 -2.85 8.60
C GLY A 148 6.41 -1.38 8.19
N PHE A 149 7.11 -1.03 7.10
CA PHE A 149 7.06 0.30 6.51
C PHE A 149 5.63 0.68 6.07
N PHE A 150 4.88 -0.26 5.50
CA PHE A 150 3.49 0.00 5.11
C PHE A 150 2.60 0.34 6.31
N PHE A 151 2.76 -0.34 7.45
CA PHE A 151 2.06 0.01 8.71
C PHE A 151 2.39 1.45 9.17
N ASN A 152 3.53 2.01 8.77
CA ASN A 152 3.87 3.41 9.04
C ASN A 152 3.23 4.42 8.08
N ILE A 153 2.63 3.94 6.99
CA ILE A 153 2.06 4.81 5.96
C ILE A 153 0.54 4.73 5.96
N HIS A 154 -0.04 3.54 6.18
CA HIS A 154 -1.48 3.38 6.05
C HIS A 154 -2.02 2.14 6.79
N PHE A 155 -3.22 2.25 7.35
CA PHE A 155 -3.84 1.16 8.12
C PHE A 155 -4.27 -0.05 7.28
N THR A 156 -4.42 0.10 5.95
CA THR A 156 -4.68 -1.03 5.03
C THR A 156 -3.55 -2.06 5.02
N ALA A 157 -2.41 -1.78 5.66
CA ALA A 157 -1.38 -2.76 5.97
C ALA A 157 -1.92 -4.03 6.65
N ILE A 158 -3.04 -3.93 7.37
CA ILE A 158 -3.70 -5.05 8.06
C ILE A 158 -4.06 -6.22 7.13
N PHE A 159 -4.18 -5.97 5.82
CA PHE A 159 -4.45 -7.03 4.84
C PHE A 159 -3.22 -7.89 4.55
N PHE A 160 -1.99 -7.38 4.68
CA PHE A 160 -0.79 -8.14 4.35
C PHE A 160 -0.54 -9.32 5.30
N PRO A 161 -0.71 -9.22 6.63
CA PRO A 161 -0.66 -10.39 7.50
C PRO A 161 -1.62 -11.51 7.09
N ILE A 162 -2.85 -11.18 6.69
CA ILE A 162 -3.84 -12.15 6.21
C ILE A 162 -3.37 -12.81 4.91
N ILE A 163 -2.93 -12.00 3.93
CA ILE A 163 -2.42 -12.50 2.65
C ILE A 163 -1.17 -13.40 2.86
N ILE A 164 -0.27 -13.01 3.74
CA ILE A 164 0.93 -13.78 4.09
C ILE A 164 0.53 -15.09 4.75
N ALA A 165 -0.40 -15.06 5.72
CA ALA A 165 -0.90 -16.26 6.40
C ALA A 165 -1.51 -17.25 5.40
N LEU A 166 -2.35 -16.78 4.48
CA LEU A 166 -2.92 -17.60 3.40
C LEU A 166 -1.85 -18.14 2.44
N SER A 167 -0.72 -17.46 2.32
CA SER A 167 0.41 -17.87 1.47
C SER A 167 1.42 -18.79 2.16
N LEU A 168 1.39 -18.93 3.50
CA LEU A 168 2.35 -19.74 4.27
C LEU A 168 2.48 -21.20 3.81
N PRO A 169 1.41 -21.92 3.38
CA PRO A 169 1.55 -23.28 2.89
C PRO A 169 2.53 -23.44 1.71
N PHE A 170 2.76 -22.36 0.95
CA PHE A 170 3.67 -22.33 -0.19
C PHE A 170 5.09 -21.87 0.15
N PHE A 171 5.35 -21.49 1.40
CA PHE A 171 6.67 -21.02 1.80
C PHE A 171 7.70 -22.18 1.77
N PRO A 172 8.99 -21.87 1.52
CA PRO A 172 10.03 -22.89 1.49
C PRO A 172 10.19 -23.53 2.87
N LYS A 173 10.11 -24.86 2.96
CA LYS A 173 10.26 -25.61 4.23
C LYS A 173 11.72 -26.05 4.45
N LYS A 174 12.66 -25.11 4.34
CA LYS A 174 14.11 -25.38 4.50
C LYS A 174 14.60 -24.83 5.84
N LYS A 175 15.59 -25.47 6.47
CA LYS A 175 16.22 -24.96 7.72
C LYS A 175 16.67 -23.50 7.61
N GLU A 176 17.20 -23.12 6.44
CA GLU A 176 17.60 -21.74 6.14
C GLU A 176 16.44 -20.73 6.20
N THR A 177 15.20 -21.18 5.98
CA THR A 177 14.02 -20.30 6.03
C THR A 177 13.79 -19.77 7.44
N ILE A 178 14.08 -20.58 8.48
CA ILE A 178 14.00 -20.16 9.89
C ILE A 178 14.96 -19.01 10.16
N LYS A 179 16.20 -19.06 9.64
CA LYS A 179 17.16 -17.95 9.74
C LYS A 179 16.57 -16.66 9.19
N TYR A 180 15.94 -16.72 8.01
CA TYR A 180 15.34 -15.53 7.41
C TYR A 180 14.10 -15.02 8.17
N PHE A 181 13.31 -15.90 8.79
CA PHE A 181 12.25 -15.49 9.71
C PHE A 181 12.80 -14.77 10.95
N LEU A 182 13.89 -15.27 11.54
CA LEU A 182 14.54 -14.62 12.69
C LEU A 182 15.06 -13.21 12.34
N ILE A 183 15.59 -13.02 11.12
CA ILE A 183 16.03 -11.70 10.63
C ILE A 183 14.84 -10.79 10.29
N ALA A 184 13.71 -11.37 9.85
CA ALA A 184 12.50 -10.61 9.55
C ALA A 184 11.87 -9.96 10.78
N ILE A 185 12.01 -10.55 11.96
CA ILE A 185 11.48 -9.97 13.22
C ILE A 185 12.02 -8.55 13.45
N PRO A 186 13.35 -8.32 13.60
CA PRO A 186 13.86 -6.96 13.79
C PRO A 186 13.59 -6.05 12.58
N ALA A 187 13.58 -6.59 11.35
CA ALA A 187 13.26 -5.81 10.14
C ALA A 187 11.82 -5.29 10.12
N PHE A 188 10.87 -6.01 10.70
CA PHE A 188 9.50 -5.54 10.89
C PHE A 188 9.39 -4.60 12.09
N LEU A 189 10.00 -4.99 13.23
CA LEU A 189 9.89 -4.26 14.49
C LEU A 189 10.47 -2.86 14.43
N ILE A 190 11.55 -2.61 13.67
CA ILE A 190 12.12 -1.26 13.52
C ILE A 190 11.08 -0.21 13.09
N TRP A 191 10.09 -0.62 12.31
CA TRP A 191 9.01 0.25 11.85
C TRP A 191 7.86 0.34 12.85
N VAL A 192 7.45 -0.78 13.44
CA VAL A 192 6.22 -0.82 14.26
C VAL A 192 6.46 -0.41 15.71
N LEU A 193 7.69 -0.57 16.22
CA LEU A 193 8.02 -0.29 17.63
C LEU A 193 7.69 1.15 18.07
N PRO A 194 8.04 2.22 17.33
CA PRO A 194 7.76 3.59 17.78
C PRO A 194 6.27 3.84 18.04
N SER A 195 5.40 3.44 17.11
CA SER A 195 3.95 3.57 17.24
C SER A 195 3.41 2.71 18.39
N THR A 196 3.93 1.50 18.56
CA THR A 196 3.50 0.60 19.64
C THR A 196 3.91 1.13 21.02
N ILE A 197 5.12 1.67 21.16
CA ILE A 197 5.58 2.29 22.41
C ILE A 197 4.68 3.48 22.77
N SER A 198 4.34 4.30 21.79
CA SER A 198 3.44 5.45 22.00
C SER A 198 2.06 5.02 22.46
N GLU A 199 1.53 3.93 21.90
CA GLU A 199 0.24 3.37 22.29
C GLU A 199 0.25 2.89 23.75
N PHE A 200 1.31 2.20 24.18
CA PHE A 200 1.46 1.78 25.59
C PHE A 200 1.65 2.95 26.57
N GLN A 201 2.10 4.11 26.10
CA GLN A 201 2.26 5.31 26.94
C GLN A 201 0.94 6.09 27.11
N LYS A 202 -0.06 5.89 26.25
CA LYS A 202 -1.38 6.53 26.39
C LYS A 202 -2.09 5.96 27.62
N LYS A 203 -2.49 6.85 28.54
CA LYS A 203 -3.13 6.49 29.83
C LYS A 203 -4.66 6.31 29.76
N THR A 204 -5.28 6.38 28.58
CA THR A 204 -6.75 6.43 28.44
C THR A 204 -7.30 5.33 27.53
N ASP A 205 -8.23 4.53 28.05
CA ASP A 205 -8.84 3.35 27.37
C ASP A 205 -9.66 3.71 26.11
N TYR A 206 -10.21 4.92 26.03
CA TYR A 206 -11.14 5.33 24.97
C TYR A 206 -10.48 5.64 23.61
N SER A 207 -9.15 5.73 23.55
CA SER A 207 -8.38 6.00 22.32
C SER A 207 -7.51 4.82 21.89
N SER A 208 -7.78 3.62 22.44
CA SER A 208 -6.95 2.45 22.17
C SER A 208 -7.30 1.81 20.82
N PHE A 209 -6.30 1.18 20.20
CA PHE A 209 -6.49 0.36 19.01
C PHE A 209 -7.57 -0.73 19.20
N GLY A 210 -7.68 -1.30 20.41
CA GLY A 210 -8.71 -2.30 20.74
C GLY A 210 -10.13 -1.73 20.67
N SER A 211 -10.36 -0.59 21.32
CA SER A 211 -11.65 0.10 21.31
C SER A 211 -12.08 0.49 19.88
N TYR A 212 -11.14 0.91 19.04
CA TYR A 212 -11.43 1.18 17.64
C TYR A 212 -11.86 -0.07 16.87
N LEU A 213 -11.20 -1.21 17.08
CA LEU A 213 -11.59 -2.46 16.42
C LEU A 213 -13.01 -2.87 16.81
N GLU A 214 -13.35 -2.78 18.10
CA GLU A 214 -14.69 -3.10 18.59
C GLU A 214 -15.77 -2.18 18.00
N LEU A 215 -15.49 -0.87 17.89
CA LEU A 215 -16.43 0.11 17.36
C LEU A 215 -16.57 0.05 15.83
N ASN A 216 -15.50 -0.29 15.12
CA ASN A 216 -15.41 -0.16 13.66
C ASN A 216 -15.47 -1.49 12.90
N TYR A 217 -15.62 -2.62 13.58
CA TYR A 217 -15.82 -3.93 12.95
C TYR A 217 -17.08 -4.61 13.45
N HIS A 218 -18.00 -4.89 12.53
CA HIS A 218 -19.30 -5.50 12.83
C HIS A 218 -19.36 -7.00 12.50
N GLY A 219 -18.22 -7.61 12.19
CA GLY A 219 -18.14 -9.01 11.72
C GLY A 219 -18.54 -9.20 10.26
N PHE A 220 -18.64 -10.45 9.80
CA PHE A 220 -18.92 -10.78 8.40
C PHE A 220 -20.41 -10.73 8.06
N HIS A 221 -20.77 -9.98 7.01
CA HIS A 221 -22.14 -9.92 6.48
C HIS A 221 -22.14 -10.10 4.97
N LEU A 222 -22.80 -11.16 4.49
CA LEU A 222 -22.86 -11.47 3.07
C LEU A 222 -23.46 -10.33 2.22
N ARG A 223 -24.47 -9.62 2.76
CA ARG A 223 -25.05 -8.43 2.12
C ARG A 223 -24.00 -7.34 1.88
N ARG A 224 -23.11 -7.12 2.85
CA ARG A 224 -22.04 -6.11 2.74
C ARG A 224 -21.00 -6.51 1.70
N VAL A 225 -20.68 -7.80 1.59
CA VAL A 225 -19.79 -8.32 0.52
C VAL A 225 -20.36 -7.98 -0.85
N PHE A 226 -21.65 -8.21 -1.09
CA PHE A 226 -22.27 -7.88 -2.37
C PHE A 226 -22.36 -6.36 -2.62
N GLN A 227 -22.63 -5.56 -1.59
CA GLN A 227 -22.61 -4.09 -1.69
C GLN A 227 -21.25 -3.55 -2.12
N LEU A 228 -20.16 -4.13 -1.60
CA LEU A 228 -18.79 -3.71 -1.92
C LEU A 228 -18.20 -4.42 -3.15
N ALA A 229 -18.98 -5.23 -3.88
CA ALA A 229 -18.48 -5.97 -5.03
C ALA A 229 -17.96 -5.05 -6.14
N GLU A 230 -18.59 -3.88 -6.29
CA GLU A 230 -18.15 -2.87 -7.23
C GLU A 230 -16.83 -2.20 -6.79
N ASP A 231 -16.74 -1.86 -5.51
CA ASP A 231 -15.60 -1.16 -4.92
C ASP A 231 -14.36 -2.07 -4.85
N GLY A 232 -14.56 -3.37 -4.63
CA GLY A 232 -13.48 -4.37 -4.60
C GLY A 232 -12.65 -4.42 -5.88
N LEU A 233 -13.20 -3.94 -7.00
CA LEU A 233 -12.56 -3.88 -8.31
C LEU A 233 -12.42 -2.44 -8.84
N ILE A 234 -12.62 -1.42 -8.00
CA ILE A 234 -12.65 -0.01 -8.42
C ILE A 234 -11.35 0.46 -9.09
N GLN A 235 -10.22 -0.19 -8.77
CA GLN A 235 -8.92 0.17 -9.33
C GLN A 235 -8.84 -0.01 -10.85
N PHE A 236 -9.65 -0.90 -11.43
CA PHE A 236 -9.73 -1.03 -12.89
C PHE A 236 -10.32 0.21 -13.56
N ASN A 237 -11.25 0.90 -12.89
CA ASN A 237 -11.85 2.13 -13.42
C ASN A 237 -10.78 3.20 -13.68
N MET A 238 -9.68 3.20 -12.92
CA MET A 238 -8.59 4.17 -13.10
C MET A 238 -7.97 4.12 -14.49
N TYR A 239 -7.96 2.95 -15.14
CA TYR A 239 -7.34 2.74 -16.44
C TYR A 239 -8.36 2.68 -17.58
N LEU A 240 -9.64 2.87 -17.28
CA LEU A 240 -10.71 2.92 -18.27
C LEU A 240 -11.00 4.38 -18.61
N PHE A 241 -10.86 4.73 -19.89
CA PHE A 241 -11.07 6.09 -20.38
C PHE A 241 -12.55 6.52 -20.43
N ASN A 242 -13.49 5.60 -20.15
CA ASN A 242 -14.93 5.84 -20.27
C ASN A 242 -15.70 5.02 -19.24
N GLU A 243 -16.55 5.67 -18.45
CA GLU A 243 -17.39 5.02 -17.43
C GLU A 243 -18.31 3.94 -17.99
N LYS A 244 -18.73 4.04 -19.26
CA LYS A 244 -19.51 3.00 -19.94
C LYS A 244 -18.76 1.67 -20.06
N LEU A 245 -17.44 1.68 -19.89
CA LEU A 245 -16.59 0.49 -19.89
C LEU A 245 -16.36 -0.08 -18.48
N ASN A 246 -16.88 0.54 -17.42
CA ASN A 246 -16.63 0.10 -16.03
C ASN A 246 -17.06 -1.36 -15.78
N TRP A 247 -18.02 -1.90 -16.55
CA TRP A 247 -18.40 -3.31 -16.46
C TRP A 247 -17.25 -4.27 -16.80
N LEU A 248 -16.24 -3.82 -17.58
CA LEU A 248 -15.09 -4.63 -17.94
C LEU A 248 -14.30 -5.11 -16.72
N LYS A 249 -14.32 -4.38 -15.60
CA LYS A 249 -13.62 -4.77 -14.36
C LYS A 249 -14.00 -6.16 -13.86
N PHE A 250 -15.25 -6.57 -14.07
CA PHE A 250 -15.76 -7.88 -13.65
C PHE A 250 -15.22 -9.04 -14.51
N VAL A 251 -14.78 -8.76 -15.74
CA VAL A 251 -14.24 -9.76 -16.66
C VAL A 251 -12.72 -9.69 -16.82
N SER A 252 -12.07 -8.59 -16.41
CA SER A 252 -10.62 -8.40 -16.53
C SER A 252 -9.80 -9.53 -15.94
N ILE A 253 -10.06 -9.91 -14.67
CA ILE A 253 -9.29 -10.97 -13.99
C ILE A 253 -9.50 -12.35 -14.66
N PRO A 254 -10.75 -12.81 -14.92
CA PRO A 254 -10.97 -14.05 -15.66
C PRO A 254 -10.30 -14.07 -17.04
N ILE A 255 -10.46 -13.01 -17.83
CA ILE A 255 -9.86 -12.92 -19.18
C ILE A 255 -8.34 -12.99 -19.09
N PHE A 256 -7.74 -12.24 -18.16
CA PHE A 256 -6.31 -12.26 -17.93
C PHE A 256 -5.80 -13.65 -17.55
N PHE A 257 -6.50 -14.39 -16.67
CA PHE A 257 -6.11 -15.76 -16.34
C PHE A 257 -6.23 -16.71 -17.52
N LEU A 258 -7.29 -16.59 -18.32
CA LEU A 258 -7.45 -17.37 -19.55
C LEU A 258 -6.26 -17.12 -20.49
N VAL A 259 -5.92 -15.87 -20.77
CA VAL A 259 -4.79 -15.49 -21.65
C VAL A 259 -3.44 -15.94 -21.07
N TYR A 260 -3.20 -15.68 -19.78
CA TYR A 260 -1.93 -15.96 -19.11
C TYR A 260 -1.65 -17.48 -19.00
N LEU A 261 -2.69 -18.28 -18.82
CA LEU A 261 -2.61 -19.74 -18.70
C LEU A 261 -2.77 -20.48 -20.05
N TYR A 262 -3.28 -19.82 -21.10
CA TYR A 262 -3.62 -20.42 -22.40
C TYR A 262 -2.51 -21.32 -22.98
N LYS A 263 -1.28 -20.80 -23.06
CA LYS A 263 -0.15 -21.55 -23.67
C LYS A 263 0.39 -22.67 -22.78
N SER A 264 0.28 -22.53 -21.46
CA SER A 264 0.82 -23.52 -20.51
C SER A 264 0.35 -23.22 -19.09
N VAL A 265 0.06 -24.30 -18.37
CA VAL A 265 -0.21 -24.28 -16.93
C VAL A 265 1.03 -24.79 -16.20
N SER A 266 1.59 -23.98 -15.32
CA SER A 266 2.71 -24.38 -14.46
C SER A 266 2.44 -23.95 -13.03
N ARG A 267 3.04 -24.64 -12.05
CA ARG A 267 2.97 -24.24 -10.63
C ARG A 267 3.31 -22.77 -10.44
N LYS A 268 4.31 -22.27 -11.16
CA LYS A 268 4.71 -20.86 -11.12
C LYS A 268 3.57 -19.92 -11.48
N LYS A 269 2.89 -20.19 -12.61
CA LYS A 269 1.76 -19.40 -13.08
C LYS A 269 0.54 -19.52 -12.17
N LEU A 270 0.25 -20.72 -11.66
CA LEU A 270 -0.86 -20.93 -10.72
C LEU A 270 -0.66 -20.17 -9.40
N LEU A 271 0.56 -20.19 -8.84
CA LEU A 271 0.90 -19.41 -7.65
C LEU A 271 0.77 -17.90 -7.89
N PHE A 272 1.11 -17.44 -9.10
CA PHE A 272 0.91 -16.04 -9.48
C PHE A 272 -0.59 -15.69 -9.53
N CYS A 273 -1.42 -16.48 -10.21
CA CYS A 273 -2.88 -16.24 -10.26
C CYS A 273 -3.51 -16.31 -8.87
N TYR A 274 -3.10 -17.27 -8.04
CA TYR A 274 -3.51 -17.37 -6.64
C TYR A 274 -3.21 -16.08 -5.87
N LEU A 275 -2.00 -15.54 -6.02
CA LEU A 275 -1.61 -14.31 -5.34
C LEU A 275 -2.40 -13.10 -5.85
N VAL A 276 -2.67 -13.01 -7.16
CA VAL A 276 -3.54 -11.99 -7.75
C VAL A 276 -4.92 -12.05 -7.09
N ILE A 277 -5.52 -13.24 -6.98
CA ILE A 277 -6.83 -13.43 -6.33
C ILE A 277 -6.79 -12.90 -4.89
N LEU A 278 -5.77 -13.24 -4.11
CA LEU A 278 -5.66 -12.77 -2.72
C LEU A 278 -5.62 -11.24 -2.61
N TRP A 279 -4.96 -10.55 -3.55
CA TRP A 279 -4.87 -9.09 -3.55
C TRP A 279 -6.19 -8.37 -3.84
N PHE A 280 -7.17 -9.05 -4.45
CA PHE A 280 -8.51 -8.50 -4.65
C PHE A 280 -9.49 -9.00 -3.59
N ILE A 281 -9.45 -10.30 -3.24
CA ILE A 281 -10.40 -10.90 -2.29
C ILE A 281 -10.14 -10.43 -0.86
N VAL A 282 -8.89 -10.40 -0.39
CA VAL A 282 -8.63 -10.07 1.03
C VAL A 282 -9.07 -8.64 1.37
N PRO A 283 -8.77 -7.61 0.57
CA PRO A 283 -9.24 -6.26 0.87
C PRO A 283 -10.75 -6.13 0.74
N TRP A 284 -11.34 -6.74 -0.29
CA TRP A 284 -12.78 -6.73 -0.49
C TRP A 284 -13.54 -7.36 0.69
N PHE A 285 -13.15 -8.56 1.11
CA PHE A 285 -13.76 -9.25 2.24
C PHE A 285 -13.41 -8.59 3.57
N GLY A 286 -12.19 -8.07 3.72
CA GLY A 286 -11.76 -7.36 4.91
C GLY A 286 -12.52 -6.05 5.12
N PHE A 287 -12.80 -5.30 4.05
CA PHE A 287 -13.66 -4.12 4.14
C PHE A 287 -15.14 -4.48 4.31
N ALA A 288 -15.57 -5.66 3.87
CA ALA A 288 -16.92 -6.13 4.13
C ALA A 288 -17.19 -6.45 5.62
N THR A 289 -16.17 -6.48 6.47
CA THR A 289 -16.33 -6.58 7.93
C THR A 289 -16.20 -5.25 8.67
N TYR A 290 -15.83 -4.18 7.96
CA TYR A 290 -15.56 -2.85 8.48
C TYR A 290 -16.81 -1.96 8.39
N SER A 291 -17.20 -1.34 9.51
CA SER A 291 -18.37 -0.47 9.62
C SER A 291 -18.05 1.02 9.38
N GLY A 292 -16.78 1.40 9.39
CA GLY A 292 -16.37 2.78 9.15
C GLY A 292 -16.48 3.19 7.68
N GLU A 293 -16.40 4.50 7.43
CA GLU A 293 -16.29 5.05 6.07
C GLU A 293 -15.11 4.44 5.30
N ILE A 294 -15.40 3.99 4.08
CA ILE A 294 -14.45 3.39 3.14
C ILE A 294 -14.27 4.38 2.00
N THR A 295 -13.05 4.83 1.78
CA THR A 295 -12.70 5.67 0.64
C THR A 295 -12.07 4.83 -0.48
N ASP A 296 -12.35 5.16 -1.74
CA ASP A 296 -11.86 4.43 -2.92
C ASP A 296 -10.36 4.15 -2.90
N TYR A 297 -9.55 5.10 -2.40
CA TYR A 297 -8.10 4.94 -2.38
C TYR A 297 -7.63 3.83 -1.43
N TYR A 298 -8.46 3.36 -0.49
CA TYR A 298 -8.14 2.22 0.36
C TYR A 298 -7.94 0.93 -0.43
N PHE A 299 -8.60 0.80 -1.58
CA PHE A 299 -8.39 -0.30 -2.52
C PHE A 299 -7.12 -0.14 -3.36
N SER A 300 -6.38 0.98 -3.26
CA SER A 300 -5.19 1.25 -4.10
C SER A 300 -4.04 0.26 -3.88
N ILE A 301 -4.12 -0.60 -2.86
CA ILE A 301 -3.17 -1.70 -2.67
C ILE A 301 -3.12 -2.67 -3.84
N ASN A 302 -4.18 -2.84 -4.63
CA ASN A 302 -4.18 -3.70 -5.82
C ASN A 302 -4.11 -2.90 -7.14
N ARG A 303 -3.93 -1.57 -7.07
CA ARG A 303 -3.89 -0.65 -8.22
C ARG A 303 -2.90 -1.03 -9.30
N PHE A 304 -1.65 -1.31 -8.94
CA PHE A 304 -0.64 -1.67 -9.95
C PHE A 304 -0.67 -3.14 -10.36
N ILE A 305 -1.40 -3.98 -9.63
CA ILE A 305 -1.73 -5.32 -10.11
C ILE A 305 -2.80 -5.21 -11.19
N ALA A 306 -3.83 -4.38 -10.98
CA ALA A 306 -4.83 -4.07 -11.99
C ALA A 306 -4.19 -3.45 -13.26
N LEU A 307 -3.17 -2.60 -13.13
CA LEU A 307 -2.41 -2.06 -14.27
C LEU A 307 -1.74 -3.14 -15.13
N MET A 308 -1.30 -4.25 -14.52
CA MET A 308 -0.60 -5.33 -15.20
C MET A 308 -1.55 -6.41 -15.77
N ILE A 309 -2.85 -6.32 -15.45
CA ILE A 309 -3.93 -7.22 -15.87
C ILE A 309 -4.59 -6.64 -17.12
#